data_AF-A0A7S2URI1-F1
#
_entry.id   AF-A0A7S2URI1-F1
#
_cell.length_a   1.000
_cell.length_b   1.000
_cell.length_c   1.000
_cell.angle_alpha   90.00
_cell.angle_beta   90.00
_cell.angle_gamma   90.00
#
_symmetry.space_group_name_H-M   'P 1'
#
loop_
_entity.id
_entity.type
_entity.pdbx_description
1 polymer ?
#
loop_
_entity_poly.entity_id
_entity_poly.type
_entity_poly.pdbx_seq_one_letter_code
_entity_poly.pdbx_strand_id
1 'polypeptide(L)'
;TYPQRYFINDAFHEKGGPMFFYLGNEADVTLYVNATGLMWEHAAEFGALICFAEHRYYGKSQLFPDDPVSHLQYLSVEQALMDYVTLIDHVKREYEFKDDNAVIGFGGSYGGMLASWARFQYPHVWDGVIAGSAPIVTFEFEHMGQFFDPDFYAQGMTYDVTPAAGASEFCEANLRKALS
;
A
#
# COMPACT_ATOMS: atom_id res chain seq x y z
N THR A 1 18.06 -3.40 -15.04
CA THR A 1 17.81 -2.79 -13.72
C THR A 1 17.39 -1.35 -13.94
N TYR A 2 16.68 -0.74 -13.00
CA TYR A 2 16.28 0.66 -13.03
C TYR A 2 16.43 1.25 -11.62
N PRO A 3 16.54 2.58 -11.47
CA PRO A 3 16.58 3.21 -10.16
C PRO A 3 15.17 3.28 -9.55
N GLN A 4 14.91 2.45 -8.54
CA GLN A 4 13.73 2.56 -7.68
C GLN A 4 14.02 3.55 -6.54
N ARG A 5 13.16 4.55 -6.35
CA ARG A 5 13.24 5.47 -5.22
C ARG A 5 12.67 4.81 -3.97
N TYR A 6 13.35 4.99 -2.84
CA TYR A 6 12.83 4.65 -1.54
C TYR A 6 13.36 5.65 -0.51
N PHE A 7 12.73 5.70 0.67
CA PHE A 7 13.16 6.51 1.79
C PHE A 7 13.40 5.62 3.00
N ILE A 8 14.49 5.88 3.72
CA ILE A 8 14.79 5.24 5.00
C ILE A 8 14.76 6.29 6.09
N ASN A 9 14.21 5.91 7.24
CA ASN A 9 14.46 6.60 8.49
C ASN A 9 14.92 5.55 9.51
N ASP A 10 16.14 5.74 9.98
CA ASP A 10 16.84 4.89 10.95
C ASP A 10 16.96 5.54 12.34
N ALA A 11 16.32 6.69 12.56
CA ALA A 11 16.40 7.40 13.84
C ALA A 11 15.83 6.60 15.02
N PHE A 12 14.95 5.64 14.74
CA PHE A 12 14.34 4.73 15.73
C PHE A 12 14.89 3.31 15.67
N HIS A 13 15.81 3.01 14.74
CA HIS A 13 16.25 1.64 14.50
C HIS A 13 17.11 1.14 15.66
N GLU A 14 16.64 0.07 16.30
CA GLU A 14 17.38 -0.66 17.32
C GLU A 14 17.81 -2.04 16.80
N LYS A 15 18.96 -2.52 17.28
CA LYS A 15 19.46 -3.85 16.89
C LYS A 15 18.49 -4.92 17.36
N GLY A 16 17.92 -5.66 16.41
CA GLY A 16 16.90 -6.69 16.69
C GLY A 16 15.46 -6.19 16.49
N GLY A 17 15.26 -4.90 16.23
CA GLY A 17 13.96 -4.31 15.91
C GLY A 17 13.45 -4.72 14.52
N PRO A 18 12.15 -4.53 14.24
CA PRO A 18 11.56 -4.87 12.96
C PRO A 18 11.85 -3.82 11.88
N MET A 19 11.61 -4.18 10.63
CA MET A 19 11.45 -3.22 9.54
C MET A 19 9.97 -2.92 9.36
N PHE A 20 9.59 -1.65 9.44
CA PHE A 20 8.29 -1.18 8.97
C PHE A 20 8.43 -0.75 7.52
N PHE A 21 7.81 -1.49 6.61
CA PHE A 21 7.96 -1.29 5.18
C PHE A 21 6.63 -0.86 4.54
N TYR A 22 6.57 0.36 4.02
CA TYR A 22 5.41 0.82 3.25
C TYR A 22 5.51 0.36 1.80
N LEU A 23 4.52 -0.40 1.34
CA LEU A 23 4.36 -0.77 -0.05
C LEU A 23 3.73 0.39 -0.81
N GLY A 24 4.57 1.29 -1.32
CA GLY A 24 4.14 2.43 -2.12
C GLY A 24 3.23 2.00 -3.26
N ASN A 25 2.20 2.79 -3.52
CA ASN A 25 1.15 2.45 -4.45
C ASN A 25 1.10 3.46 -5.60
N GLU A 26 -0.07 3.83 -6.09
CA GLU A 26 -0.31 4.52 -7.36
C GLU A 26 0.02 6.03 -7.37
N ALA A 27 1.06 6.46 -6.64
CA ALA A 27 1.50 7.86 -6.61
C ALA A 27 2.98 8.04 -6.24
N ASP A 28 3.44 9.30 -6.25
CA ASP A 28 4.72 9.67 -5.68
C ASP A 28 4.77 9.27 -4.19
N VAL A 29 5.81 8.53 -3.79
CA VAL A 29 5.88 7.94 -2.45
C VAL A 29 5.94 8.99 -1.32
N THR A 30 6.35 10.22 -1.63
CA THR A 30 6.36 11.31 -0.65
C THR A 30 4.97 11.65 -0.11
N LEU A 31 3.91 11.36 -0.87
CA LEU A 31 2.53 11.44 -0.38
C LEU A 31 2.31 10.53 0.83
N TYR A 32 2.78 9.28 0.75
CA TYR A 32 2.58 8.27 1.77
C TYR A 32 3.50 8.45 2.97
N VAL A 33 4.72 8.94 2.74
CA VAL A 33 5.62 9.40 3.81
C VAL A 33 4.91 10.42 4.72
N ASN A 34 4.18 11.36 4.12
CA ASN A 34 3.49 12.42 4.86
C ASN A 34 2.13 12.01 5.45
N ALA A 35 1.51 10.93 4.97
CA ALA A 35 0.13 10.55 5.32
C ALA A 35 0.02 9.26 6.14
N THR A 36 1.09 8.47 6.29
CA THR A 36 1.05 7.17 6.99
C THR A 36 1.53 7.32 8.44
N GLY A 37 0.78 8.06 9.24
CA GLY A 37 1.09 8.35 10.65
C GLY A 37 1.40 7.12 11.50
N LEU A 38 0.67 6.02 11.27
CA LEU A 38 0.78 4.78 12.05
C LEU A 38 2.23 4.22 12.12
N MET A 39 2.99 4.30 11.02
CA MET A 39 4.38 3.84 11.03
C MET A 39 5.26 4.73 11.91
N TRP A 40 5.09 6.04 11.79
CA TRP A 40 5.85 7.04 12.54
C TRP A 40 5.54 7.01 14.04
N GLU A 41 4.26 6.84 14.38
CA GLU A 41 3.77 6.84 15.77
C GLU A 41 4.28 5.63 16.57
N HIS A 42 4.51 4.50 15.90
CA HIS A 42 4.93 3.25 16.55
C HIS A 42 6.41 2.91 16.38
N ALA A 43 7.13 3.49 15.42
CA ALA A 43 8.50 3.07 15.15
C ALA A 43 9.44 3.16 16.36
N ALA A 44 9.32 4.21 17.18
CA ALA A 44 10.11 4.34 18.41
C ALA A 44 9.81 3.26 19.45
N GLU A 45 8.54 2.88 19.60
CA GLU A 45 8.11 1.84 20.56
C GLU A 45 8.66 0.46 20.18
N PHE A 46 8.74 0.17 18.87
CA PHE A 46 9.21 -1.12 18.37
C PHE A 46 10.71 -1.14 18.04
N GLY A 47 11.42 -0.01 18.13
CA GLY A 47 12.80 0.10 17.67
C GLY A 47 12.94 -0.12 16.16
N ALA A 48 11.93 0.29 15.38
CA ALA A 48 11.77 -0.10 13.99
C ALA A 48 12.60 0.76 13.02
N LEU A 49 13.17 0.11 12.00
CA LEU A 49 13.64 0.79 10.79
C LEU A 49 12.44 1.09 9.89
N ILE A 50 12.25 2.35 9.50
CA ILE A 50 11.18 2.74 8.57
C ILE A 50 11.72 2.73 7.15
N CYS A 51 11.02 2.05 6.25
CA CYS A 51 11.27 2.07 4.81
C CYS A 51 9.98 2.42 4.06
N PHE A 52 10.03 3.42 3.19
CA PHE A 52 8.97 3.73 2.22
C PHE A 52 9.48 3.46 0.82
N ALA A 53 8.96 2.44 0.14
CA ALA A 53 9.36 2.09 -1.21
C ALA A 53 8.41 2.70 -2.24
N GLU A 54 8.92 3.33 -3.29
CA GLU A 54 8.08 3.82 -4.37
C GLU A 54 7.72 2.71 -5.36
N HIS A 55 6.48 2.72 -5.83
CA HIS A 55 6.02 1.79 -6.84
C HIS A 55 6.67 2.07 -8.19
N ARG A 56 7.05 1.02 -8.93
CA ARG A 56 7.50 1.16 -10.33
C ARG A 56 6.50 1.93 -11.17
N TYR A 57 6.98 2.77 -12.08
CA TYR A 57 6.20 3.71 -12.92
C TYR A 57 5.54 4.89 -12.21
N TYR A 58 5.68 5.03 -10.89
CA TYR A 58 5.15 6.17 -10.15
C TYR A 58 6.26 7.06 -9.61
N GLY A 59 5.95 8.35 -9.45
CA GLY A 59 6.90 9.35 -8.99
C GLY A 59 8.19 9.36 -9.82
N LYS A 60 9.33 9.14 -9.16
CA LYS A 60 10.67 9.12 -9.76
C LYS A 60 11.16 7.72 -10.12
N SER A 61 10.38 6.69 -9.83
CA SER A 61 10.73 5.28 -10.08
C SER A 61 10.32 4.86 -11.49
N GLN A 62 10.93 5.49 -12.49
CA GLN A 62 10.58 5.33 -13.90
C GLN A 62 11.56 4.41 -14.61
N LEU A 63 11.08 3.31 -15.20
CA LEU A 63 11.89 2.40 -16.01
C LEU A 63 12.24 3.02 -17.37
N PHE A 64 11.26 3.70 -17.98
CA PHE A 64 11.36 4.34 -19.30
C PHE A 64 10.86 5.78 -19.17
N PRO A 65 11.65 6.71 -18.60
CA PRO A 65 11.18 8.05 -18.26
C PRO A 65 10.73 8.88 -19.47
N ASP A 66 11.33 8.64 -20.64
CA ASP A 66 11.02 9.38 -21.87
C ASP A 66 9.77 8.84 -22.60
N ASP A 67 9.40 7.58 -22.37
CA ASP A 67 8.26 6.93 -23.04
C ASP A 67 7.67 5.77 -22.19
N PRO A 68 7.08 6.07 -21.02
CA PRO A 68 6.62 5.02 -20.11
C PRO A 68 5.38 4.30 -20.64
N VAL A 69 4.51 5.00 -21.39
CA VAL A 69 3.23 4.47 -21.88
C VAL A 69 3.43 3.37 -22.93
N SER A 70 4.44 3.49 -23.79
CA SER A 70 4.75 2.45 -24.76
C SER A 70 5.41 1.22 -24.14
N HIS A 71 5.76 1.27 -22.85
CA HIS A 71 6.49 0.22 -22.14
C HIS A 71 5.72 -0.33 -20.93
N LEU A 72 4.39 -0.24 -20.92
CA LEU A 72 3.56 -0.68 -19.78
C LEU A 72 3.57 -2.20 -19.53
N GLN A 73 4.16 -3.02 -20.41
CA GLN A 73 4.30 -4.47 -20.18
C GLN A 73 5.09 -4.83 -18.91
N TYR A 74 5.86 -3.89 -18.33
CA TYR A 74 6.54 -4.11 -17.04
C TYR A 74 5.81 -3.50 -15.84
N LEU A 75 4.67 -2.86 -16.04
CA LEU A 75 3.81 -2.37 -14.97
C LEU A 75 2.81 -3.47 -14.58
N SER A 76 3.22 -4.34 -13.66
CA SER A 76 2.37 -5.38 -13.10
C SER A 76 2.54 -5.48 -11.58
N VAL A 77 1.56 -6.10 -10.91
CA VAL A 77 1.60 -6.35 -9.47
C VAL A 77 2.77 -7.25 -9.10
N GLU A 78 2.94 -8.38 -9.80
CA GLU A 78 4.00 -9.37 -9.55
C GLU A 78 5.38 -8.74 -9.62
N GLN A 79 5.55 -7.89 -10.61
CA GLN A 79 6.75 -7.12 -10.86
C GLN A 79 7.03 -6.10 -9.73
N ALA A 80 6.01 -5.38 -9.27
CA ALA A 80 6.14 -4.47 -8.12
C ALA A 80 6.46 -5.22 -6.82
N LEU A 81 5.82 -6.36 -6.57
CA LEU A 81 6.11 -7.19 -5.40
C LEU A 81 7.56 -7.69 -5.39
N MET A 82 8.09 -8.10 -6.54
CA MET A 82 9.48 -8.51 -6.64
C MET A 82 10.47 -7.34 -6.47
N ASP A 83 10.09 -6.12 -6.85
CA ASP A 83 10.89 -4.93 -6.53
C ASP A 83 11.00 -4.75 -5.01
N TYR A 84 9.88 -4.86 -4.28
CA TYR A 84 9.90 -4.74 -2.82
C TYR A 84 10.69 -5.86 -2.14
N VAL A 85 10.57 -7.11 -2.61
CA VAL A 85 11.37 -8.23 -2.09
C VAL A 85 12.87 -7.96 -2.28
N THR A 86 13.26 -7.48 -3.46
CA THR A 86 14.66 -7.16 -3.78
C THR A 86 15.16 -5.99 -2.93
N LEU A 87 14.31 -4.97 -2.71
CA LEU A 87 14.64 -3.83 -1.86
C LEU A 87 14.77 -4.23 -0.38
N ILE A 88 13.88 -5.08 0.14
CA ILE A 88 13.99 -5.60 1.51
C ILE A 88 15.32 -6.34 1.68
N ASP A 89 15.69 -7.20 0.74
CA ASP A 89 16.97 -7.91 0.77
C ASP A 89 18.17 -6.94 0.74
N HIS A 90 18.08 -5.85 -0.04
CA HIS A 90 19.09 -4.80 -0.05
C HIS A 90 19.21 -4.09 1.30
N VAL A 91 18.08 -3.62 1.85
CA VAL A 91 18.04 -2.88 3.13
C VAL A 91 18.46 -3.78 4.29
N LYS A 92 18.05 -5.06 4.30
CA LYS A 92 18.47 -6.03 5.32
C LYS A 92 19.99 -6.17 5.35
N ARG A 93 20.65 -6.22 4.19
CA ARG A 93 22.11 -6.30 4.10
C ARG A 93 22.79 -5.01 4.53
N GLU A 94 22.25 -3.86 4.18
CA GLU A 94 22.79 -2.54 4.55
C GLU A 94 22.73 -2.27 6.05
N TYR A 95 21.63 -2.68 6.70
CA TYR A 95 21.37 -2.45 8.13
C TYR A 95 21.66 -3.67 9.02
N GLU A 96 22.36 -4.68 8.49
CA GLU A 96 22.76 -5.90 9.21
C GLU A 96 21.59 -6.63 9.91
N PHE A 97 20.41 -6.64 9.27
CA PHE A 97 19.27 -7.41 9.74
C PHE A 97 19.61 -8.90 9.73
N LYS A 98 19.18 -9.59 10.78
CA LYS A 98 19.25 -11.03 10.91
C LYS A 98 17.94 -11.67 10.47
N ASP A 99 17.96 -12.99 10.32
CA ASP A 99 16.79 -13.77 9.90
C ASP A 99 15.62 -13.72 10.91
N ASP A 100 15.90 -13.38 12.18
CA ASP A 100 14.89 -13.23 13.24
C ASP A 100 14.33 -11.80 13.36
N ASN A 101 14.87 -10.82 12.62
CA ASN A 101 14.29 -9.49 12.55
C ASN A 101 13.02 -9.51 11.68
N ALA A 102 11.89 -9.15 12.28
CA ALA A 102 10.60 -9.15 11.58
C ALA A 102 10.52 -8.05 10.50
N VAL A 103 9.83 -8.33 9.40
CA VAL A 103 9.44 -7.35 8.38
C VAL A 103 7.93 -7.23 8.36
N ILE A 104 7.43 -6.04 8.72
CA ILE A 104 6.00 -5.73 8.75
C ILE A 104 5.66 -4.79 7.60
N GLY A 105 4.82 -5.26 6.68
CA GLY A 105 4.36 -4.46 5.54
C GLY A 105 3.17 -3.57 5.90
N PHE A 106 3.15 -2.36 5.37
CA PHE A 106 2.07 -1.39 5.52
C PHE A 106 1.60 -0.93 4.14
N GLY A 107 0.31 -0.72 3.97
CA GLY A 107 -0.21 -0.11 2.76
C GLY A 107 -1.69 0.24 2.88
N GLY A 108 -2.09 1.35 2.25
CA GLY A 108 -3.47 1.79 2.16
C GLY A 108 -4.02 1.63 0.73
N SER A 109 -5.33 1.39 0.57
CA SER A 109 -5.97 1.25 -0.75
C SER A 109 -5.30 0.14 -1.58
N TYR A 110 -4.87 0.42 -2.82
CA TYR A 110 -4.05 -0.50 -3.63
C TYR A 110 -2.73 -0.89 -2.92
N GLY A 111 -2.11 -0.01 -2.15
CA GLY A 111 -0.96 -0.37 -1.30
C GLY A 111 -1.30 -1.45 -0.27
N GLY A 112 -2.52 -1.44 0.26
CA GLY A 112 -3.00 -2.48 1.16
C GLY A 112 -3.30 -3.79 0.44
N MET A 113 -3.72 -3.73 -0.83
CA MET A 113 -3.85 -4.91 -1.69
C MET A 113 -2.47 -5.51 -1.97
N LEU A 114 -1.50 -4.68 -2.33
CA LEU A 114 -0.09 -5.06 -2.49
C LEU A 114 0.43 -5.71 -1.22
N ALA A 115 0.22 -5.11 -0.03
CA ALA A 115 0.65 -5.66 1.25
C ALA A 115 0.05 -7.06 1.49
N SER A 116 -1.26 -7.20 1.27
CA SER A 116 -1.95 -8.47 1.41
C SER A 116 -1.34 -9.53 0.50
N TRP A 117 -1.23 -9.23 -0.81
CA TRP A 117 -0.69 -10.16 -1.80
C TRP A 117 0.79 -10.47 -1.58
N ALA A 118 1.58 -9.50 -1.10
CA ALA A 118 2.98 -9.68 -0.76
C ALA A 118 3.15 -10.74 0.33
N ARG A 119 2.36 -10.67 1.41
CA ARG A 119 2.38 -11.68 2.48
C ARG A 119 1.87 -13.03 2.00
N PHE A 120 0.84 -13.07 1.16
CA PHE A 120 0.34 -14.33 0.60
C PHE A 120 1.37 -15.03 -0.29
N GLN A 121 2.05 -14.29 -1.18
CA GLN A 121 2.97 -14.87 -2.17
C GLN A 121 4.39 -15.10 -1.59
N TYR A 122 4.84 -14.21 -0.71
CA TYR A 122 6.20 -14.23 -0.16
C TYR A 122 6.20 -14.27 1.38
N PRO A 123 5.54 -15.25 2.03
CA PRO A 123 5.46 -15.31 3.49
C PRO A 123 6.82 -15.52 4.18
N HIS A 124 7.86 -15.89 3.43
CA HIS A 124 9.24 -16.00 3.90
C HIS A 124 9.96 -14.65 3.96
N VAL A 125 9.41 -13.60 3.35
CA VAL A 125 9.96 -12.23 3.34
C VAL A 125 9.24 -11.33 4.34
N TRP A 126 7.92 -11.45 4.41
CA TRP A 126 7.04 -10.60 5.22
C TRP A 126 6.52 -11.37 6.41
N ASP A 127 6.74 -10.95 7.64
CA ASP A 127 6.25 -11.62 8.85
C ASP A 127 4.78 -11.28 9.16
N GLY A 128 4.35 -10.09 8.76
CA GLY A 128 2.98 -9.62 8.92
C GLY A 128 2.71 -8.41 8.06
N VAL A 129 1.43 -8.07 7.86
CA VAL A 129 1.03 -6.88 7.11
C VAL A 129 -0.17 -6.18 7.72
N ILE A 130 -0.19 -4.86 7.62
CA ILE A 130 -1.32 -4.00 7.93
C ILE A 130 -1.86 -3.45 6.61
N ALA A 131 -2.97 -4.05 6.15
CA ALA A 131 -3.65 -3.71 4.91
C ALA A 131 -4.82 -2.76 5.17
N GLY A 132 -4.56 -1.46 5.15
CA GLY A 132 -5.55 -0.43 5.41
C GLY A 132 -6.53 -0.24 4.26
N SER A 133 -7.82 -0.48 4.50
CA SER A 133 -8.91 -0.26 3.53
C SER A 133 -8.62 -0.88 2.15
N ALA A 134 -8.09 -2.11 2.13
CA ALA A 134 -7.69 -2.81 0.91
C ALA A 134 -8.89 -3.56 0.28
N PRO A 135 -9.35 -3.18 -0.93
CA PRO A 135 -10.50 -3.81 -1.57
C PRO A 135 -10.13 -5.13 -2.27
N ILE A 136 -9.57 -6.10 -1.55
CA ILE A 136 -9.08 -7.37 -2.15
C ILE A 136 -10.19 -8.31 -2.66
N VAL A 137 -11.45 -8.05 -2.29
CA VAL A 137 -12.63 -8.86 -2.66
C VAL A 137 -13.53 -8.19 -3.70
N THR A 138 -13.13 -7.06 -4.28
CA THR A 138 -13.97 -6.31 -5.25
C THR A 138 -13.77 -6.77 -6.70
N PHE A 139 -13.27 -7.98 -6.89
CA PHE A 139 -13.07 -8.58 -8.20
C PHE A 139 -13.99 -9.78 -8.35
N GLU A 140 -14.53 -9.99 -9.55
CA GLU A 140 -15.24 -11.23 -9.85
C GLU A 140 -14.24 -12.39 -9.85
N PHE A 141 -14.33 -13.23 -8.82
CA PHE A 141 -13.58 -14.48 -8.77
C PHE A 141 -14.51 -15.61 -9.18
N GLU A 142 -14.31 -16.18 -10.37
CA GLU A 142 -15.11 -17.30 -10.93
C GLU A 142 -15.26 -18.50 -9.96
N HIS A 143 -14.39 -18.61 -8.96
CA HIS A 143 -14.33 -19.74 -8.02
C HIS A 143 -14.70 -19.44 -6.57
N MET A 144 -15.01 -18.18 -6.22
CA MET A 144 -15.35 -17.85 -4.82
C MET A 144 -16.84 -17.99 -4.48
N GLY A 145 -17.71 -18.18 -5.47
CA GLY A 145 -19.16 -18.34 -5.25
C GLY A 145 -19.83 -17.15 -4.54
N GLN A 146 -19.09 -16.07 -4.32
CA GLN A 146 -19.58 -14.82 -3.75
C GLN A 146 -20.03 -13.94 -4.90
N PHE A 147 -21.31 -13.57 -4.89
CA PHE A 147 -21.82 -12.53 -5.76
C PHE A 147 -21.09 -11.24 -5.41
N PHE A 148 -20.27 -10.73 -6.34
CA PHE A 148 -19.83 -9.35 -6.30
C PHE A 148 -21.07 -8.48 -6.52
N ASP A 149 -21.41 -7.63 -5.55
CA ASP A 149 -22.42 -6.59 -5.74
C ASP A 149 -21.74 -5.39 -6.42
N PRO A 150 -21.96 -5.15 -7.73
CA PRO A 150 -21.34 -4.03 -8.43
C PRO A 150 -21.76 -2.67 -7.87
N ASP A 151 -22.89 -2.61 -7.15
CA ASP A 151 -23.41 -1.40 -6.54
C ASP A 151 -22.88 -1.18 -5.12
N PHE A 152 -22.13 -2.11 -4.52
CA PHE A 152 -21.67 -2.03 -3.12
C PHE A 152 -20.98 -0.70 -2.81
N TYR A 153 -20.07 -0.25 -3.69
CA TYR A 153 -19.39 1.03 -3.53
C TYR A 153 -20.38 2.20 -3.59
N ALA A 154 -21.29 2.20 -4.57
CA ALA A 154 -22.27 3.27 -4.74
C ALA A 154 -23.28 3.32 -3.59
N GLN A 155 -23.68 2.17 -3.04
CA GLN A 155 -24.53 2.06 -1.86
C GLN A 155 -23.82 2.66 -0.64
N GLY A 156 -22.54 2.34 -0.42
CA GLY A 156 -21.72 2.94 0.64
C GLY A 156 -21.65 4.46 0.51
N MET A 157 -21.31 4.98 -0.67
CA MET A 157 -21.27 6.43 -0.92
C MET A 157 -22.63 7.11 -0.71
N THR A 158 -23.73 6.42 -1.07
CA THR A 158 -25.09 6.93 -0.85
C THR A 158 -25.43 6.94 0.64
N TYR A 159 -25.00 5.93 1.39
CA TYR A 159 -25.18 5.88 2.84
C TYR A 159 -24.41 7.01 3.54
N ASP A 160 -23.18 7.30 3.12
CA ASP A 160 -22.32 8.33 3.72
C ASP A 160 -22.92 9.74 3.65
N VAL A 161 -23.83 9.99 2.71
CA VAL A 161 -24.56 11.27 2.58
C VAL A 161 -25.89 11.29 3.33
N THR A 162 -26.19 10.26 4.11
CA THR A 162 -27.38 10.20 4.97
C THR A 162 -27.10 10.76 6.37
N PRO A 163 -28.14 11.22 7.10
CA PRO A 163 -27.99 11.62 8.50
C PRO A 163 -27.53 10.49 9.42
N ALA A 164 -27.86 9.23 9.08
CA ALA A 164 -27.40 8.06 9.82
C ALA A 164 -25.87 7.90 9.77
N ALA A 165 -25.23 8.34 8.69
CA ALA A 165 -23.77 8.37 8.54
C ALA A 165 -23.13 9.68 9.04
N GLY A 166 -23.93 10.63 9.55
CA GLY A 166 -23.45 11.92 10.08
C GLY A 166 -23.48 13.08 9.09
N ALA A 167 -24.07 12.91 7.91
CA ALA A 167 -24.28 14.02 6.98
C ALA A 167 -25.44 14.93 7.42
N SER A 168 -25.56 16.11 6.81
CA SER A 168 -26.69 17.00 7.06
C SER A 168 -28.01 16.41 6.56
N GLU A 169 -29.12 16.75 7.23
CA GLU A 169 -30.47 16.23 6.95
C GLU A 169 -30.85 16.22 5.47
N PHE A 170 -30.48 17.28 4.75
CA PHE A 170 -30.87 17.49 3.35
C PHE A 170 -29.77 17.10 2.34
N CYS A 171 -28.64 16.54 2.77
CA CYS A 171 -27.51 16.24 1.89
C CYS A 171 -27.90 15.31 0.74
N GLU A 172 -28.46 14.14 1.05
CA GLU A 172 -28.92 13.17 0.06
C GLU A 172 -29.98 13.77 -0.89
N ALA A 173 -31.01 14.42 -0.35
CA ALA A 173 -32.10 14.99 -1.14
C ALA A 173 -31.60 16.09 -2.09
N ASN A 174 -30.68 16.94 -1.64
CA ASN A 174 -30.09 18.00 -2.46
C ASN A 174 -29.21 17.42 -3.57
N LEU A 175 -28.41 16.39 -3.27
CA LEU A 175 -27.60 15.70 -4.28
C LEU A 175 -28.48 15.05 -5.35
N ARG A 176 -29.54 14.33 -4.97
CA ARG A 176 -30.49 13.73 -5.91
C ARG A 176 -31.15 14.78 -6.81
N LYS A 177 -31.56 15.92 -6.23
CA LYS A 177 -32.16 17.03 -6.97
C LYS A 177 -31.19 17.72 -7.93
N ALA A 178 -29.89 17.77 -7.60
CA ALA A 178 -28.88 18.39 -8.46
C ALA A 178 -28.58 17.55 -9.73
N LEU A 179 -28.89 16.25 -9.68
CA LEU A 179 -28.64 15.30 -10.77
C LEU A 179 -29.89 15.03 -11.64
N SER A 180 -31.05 15.57 -11.26
CA SER A 180 -32.33 15.44 -11.98
C SER A 180 -32.62 16.65 -12.87
#